data_AF-A0A7X7QRC9-F1
#
_entry.id   AF-A0A7X7QRC9-F1
#
_cell.length_a   1.000
_cell.length_b   1.000
_cell.length_c   1.000
_cell.angle_alpha   90.00
_cell.angle_beta   90.00
_cell.angle_gamma   90.00
#
_symmetry.space_group_name_H-M   'P 1'
#
loop_
_entity.id
_entity.type
_entity.pdbx_description
1 polymer ?
#
loop_
_entity_poly.entity_id
_entity_poly.type
_entity_poly.pdbx_seq_one_letter_code
_entity_poly.pdbx_strand_id
1 'polypeptide(L)'
;MGAGGRVTVSGNVAVNAGNAVTNYVSGYSGGLDLTTSTATLTLDGTMAVNFAGDPLTTGLYWGLRWAGNHTNALQQLINAGSLTVDDSGLAPFLQGKAGLHYDTTNSYVGLVVTRVPLPSERSTVILVR
;
A
#
# COMPACT_ATOMS: atom_id res chain seq x y z
N MET A 1 -5.51 14.59 12.27
CA MET A 1 -4.96 13.92 11.08
C MET A 1 -4.67 12.48 11.50
N GLY A 2 -5.33 11.49 10.90
CA GLY A 2 -5.03 10.09 11.18
C GLY A 2 -3.73 9.65 10.50
N ALA A 3 -3.08 8.63 11.05
CA ALA A 3 -2.00 7.90 10.39
C ALA A 3 -2.40 6.42 10.34
N GLY A 4 -2.09 5.72 9.25
CA GLY A 4 -2.28 4.28 9.19
C GLY A 4 -1.30 3.58 10.14
N GLY A 5 -1.67 2.39 10.61
CA GLY A 5 -0.78 1.57 11.43
C GLY A 5 0.49 1.22 10.66
N ARG A 6 1.65 1.30 11.31
CA ARG A 6 2.95 0.98 10.69
C ARG A 6 3.70 -0.04 11.53
N VAL A 7 4.23 -1.05 10.86
CA VAL A 7 5.22 -1.98 11.42
C VAL A 7 6.58 -1.54 10.90
N THR A 8 7.31 -0.78 11.73
CA THR A 8 8.67 -0.35 11.41
C THR A 8 9.64 -1.50 11.61
N VAL A 9 10.44 -1.80 10.59
CA VAL A 9 11.41 -2.88 10.60
C VAL A 9 12.82 -2.31 10.41
N SER A 10 13.70 -2.64 11.36
CA SER A 10 15.12 -2.26 11.32
C SER A 10 16.05 -3.38 10.85
N GLY A 11 15.52 -4.61 10.74
CA GLY A 11 16.25 -5.80 10.33
C GLY A 11 15.55 -6.50 9.16
N ASN A 12 15.41 -7.83 9.24
CA ASN A 12 14.92 -8.62 8.12
C ASN A 12 13.45 -9.01 8.30
N VAL A 13 12.67 -8.87 7.24
CA VAL A 13 11.38 -9.54 7.08
C VAL A 13 11.56 -10.70 6.12
N ALA A 14 11.28 -11.91 6.60
CA ALA A 14 11.25 -13.11 5.79
C ALA A 14 9.86 -13.74 5.85
N VAL A 15 9.26 -13.99 4.70
CA VAL A 15 8.09 -14.88 4.58
C VAL A 15 8.59 -16.20 4.01
N ASN A 16 8.64 -17.23 4.85
CA ASN A 16 9.14 -18.55 4.47
C ASN A 16 8.16 -19.28 3.55
N ALA A 17 8.67 -20.19 2.72
CA ALA A 17 7.87 -21.02 1.82
C ALA A 17 6.65 -21.66 2.52
N GLY A 18 5.51 -21.64 1.85
CA GLY A 18 4.23 -22.15 2.38
C GLY A 18 3.49 -21.19 3.31
N ASN A 19 4.08 -20.05 3.68
CA ASN A 19 3.42 -19.02 4.50
C ASN A 19 2.95 -17.85 3.65
N ALA A 20 1.95 -17.13 4.16
CA ALA A 20 1.39 -15.94 3.52
C ALA A 20 1.21 -14.81 4.54
N VAL A 21 1.46 -13.59 4.10
CA VAL A 21 1.18 -12.35 4.85
C VAL A 21 0.33 -11.43 4.00
N THR A 22 -0.77 -10.91 4.54
CA THR A 22 -1.54 -9.86 3.86
C THR A 22 -1.50 -8.60 4.69
N ASN A 23 -1.01 -7.51 4.09
CA ASN A 23 -1.16 -6.18 4.65
C ASN A 23 -2.44 -5.53 4.11
N TYR A 24 -3.41 -5.29 4.99
CA TYR A 24 -4.66 -4.60 4.67
C TYR A 24 -4.51 -3.10 4.95
N VAL A 25 -4.70 -2.29 3.92
CA VAL A 25 -4.59 -0.83 3.96
C VAL A 25 -5.97 -0.22 3.74
N SER A 26 -6.39 0.67 4.64
CA SER A 26 -7.64 1.42 4.52
C SER A 26 -7.51 2.80 5.14
N GLY A 27 -8.02 3.82 4.45
CA GLY A 27 -8.09 5.20 4.91
C GLY A 27 -6.77 5.98 4.88
N TYR A 28 -5.70 5.43 5.43
CA TYR A 28 -4.40 6.09 5.54
C TYR A 28 -3.27 5.11 5.23
N SER A 29 -2.17 5.60 4.66
CA SER A 29 -1.00 4.77 4.36
C SER A 29 -0.46 4.09 5.62
N GLY A 30 -0.20 2.79 5.52
CA GLY A 30 0.17 1.96 6.64
C GLY A 30 0.50 0.53 6.20
N GLY A 31 1.29 -0.17 7.00
CA GLY A 31 1.76 -1.51 6.68
C GLY A 31 3.23 -1.71 7.03
N LEU A 32 3.94 -2.39 6.14
CA LEU A 32 5.34 -2.73 6.34
C LEU A 32 6.23 -1.56 5.95
N ASP A 33 7.06 -1.12 6.90
CA ASP A 33 7.88 0.08 6.78
C ASP A 33 9.36 -0.25 7.04
N LEU A 34 10.07 -0.55 5.96
CA LEU A 34 11.50 -0.90 5.93
C LEU A 34 12.34 0.36 5.68
N THR A 35 12.15 1.41 6.48
CA THR A 35 12.78 2.73 6.26
C THR A 35 14.21 2.86 6.75
N THR A 36 14.76 1.84 7.41
CA THR A 36 16.18 1.84 7.76
C THR A 36 16.99 1.28 6.59
N SER A 37 18.19 1.79 6.36
CA SER A 37 19.06 1.32 5.26
C SER A 37 19.54 -0.13 5.43
N THR A 38 19.34 -0.72 6.60
CA THR A 38 19.69 -2.11 6.92
C THR A 38 18.52 -3.07 6.77
N ALA A 39 17.31 -2.56 6.53
CA ALA A 39 16.13 -3.42 6.46
C ALA A 39 16.06 -4.17 5.13
N THR A 40 15.74 -5.46 5.20
CA THR A 40 15.62 -6.33 4.02
C THR A 40 14.29 -7.07 3.99
N LEU A 41 13.84 -7.39 2.77
CA LEU A 41 12.64 -8.18 2.51
C LEU A 41 13.00 -9.40 1.67
N THR A 42 12.68 -10.58 2.19
CA THR A 42 12.83 -11.87 1.50
C THR A 42 11.49 -12.60 1.48
N LEU A 43 11.02 -13.01 0.30
CA LEU A 43 9.74 -13.70 0.12
C LEU A 43 9.95 -15.04 -0.58
N ASP A 44 10.11 -16.10 0.20
CA ASP A 44 10.05 -17.49 -0.28
C ASP A 44 8.61 -18.05 -0.24
N GLY A 45 7.75 -17.43 0.57
CA GLY A 45 6.29 -17.54 0.54
C GLY A 45 5.65 -16.36 -0.18
N THR A 46 4.43 -15.97 0.22
CA THR A 46 3.70 -14.88 -0.43
C THR A 46 3.40 -13.71 0.51
N MET A 47 3.41 -12.50 -0.06
CA MET A 47 2.93 -11.29 0.58
C MET A 47 1.91 -10.60 -0.33
N ALA A 48 0.82 -10.10 0.24
CA ALA A 48 -0.15 -9.29 -0.47
C ALA A 48 -0.22 -7.89 0.16
N VAL A 49 -0.27 -6.86 -0.66
CA VAL A 49 -0.70 -5.52 -0.26
C VAL A 49 -2.13 -5.33 -0.77
N ASN A 50 -3.09 -5.39 0.15
CA ASN A 50 -4.51 -5.25 -0.15
C ASN A 50 -5.00 -3.85 0.27
N PHE A 51 -5.31 -3.02 -0.71
CA PHE A 51 -5.98 -1.74 -0.52
C PHE A 51 -7.49 -1.96 -0.33
N ALA A 52 -7.86 -2.34 0.89
CA ALA A 52 -9.21 -2.72 1.30
C ALA A 52 -10.17 -1.53 1.51
N GLY A 53 -9.69 -0.29 1.37
CA GLY A 53 -10.53 0.89 1.45
C GLY A 53 -9.85 2.15 0.95
N ASP A 54 -10.70 3.12 0.63
CA ASP A 54 -10.32 4.36 -0.02
C ASP A 54 -9.38 5.23 0.82
N PRO A 55 -8.44 5.95 0.18
CA PRO A 55 -7.61 6.94 0.85
C PRO A 55 -8.44 8.14 1.30
N LEU A 56 -8.21 8.60 2.53
CA LEU A 56 -8.83 9.79 3.13
C LEU A 56 -7.99 11.06 2.93
N THR A 57 -6.81 10.94 2.34
CA THR A 57 -5.90 12.06 2.06
C THR A 57 -5.26 11.93 0.68
N THR A 58 -4.90 13.05 0.08
CA THR A 58 -4.10 13.08 -1.16
C THR A 58 -2.63 12.81 -0.89
N GLY A 59 -1.89 12.41 -1.92
CA GLY A 59 -0.48 12.05 -1.84
C GLY A 59 -0.27 10.55 -2.09
N LEU A 60 0.89 10.03 -1.67
CA LEU A 60 1.20 8.63 -1.86
C LEU A 60 0.50 7.76 -0.81
N TYR A 61 -0.47 6.96 -1.28
CA TYR A 61 -1.16 5.97 -0.49
C TYR A 61 -0.45 4.63 -0.63
N TRP A 62 0.10 4.09 0.46
CA TRP A 62 1.01 2.94 0.39
C TRP A 62 0.73 1.88 1.45
N GLY A 63 1.07 0.63 1.11
CA GLY A 63 1.06 -0.53 2.00
C GLY A 63 2.42 -1.15 2.27
N LEU A 64 3.41 -0.81 1.46
CA LEU A 64 4.81 -1.17 1.69
C LEU A 64 5.67 0.04 1.37
N ARG A 65 6.63 0.33 2.24
CA ARG A 65 7.66 1.35 2.05
C ARG A 65 9.04 0.75 2.34
N TRP A 66 10.00 0.98 1.45
CA TRP A 66 11.36 0.48 1.59
C TRP A 66 12.38 1.56 1.23
N ALA A 67 13.28 1.88 2.16
CA ALA A 67 14.33 2.87 1.94
C ALA A 67 15.28 2.45 0.82
N GLY A 68 15.55 3.37 -0.12
CA GLY A 68 16.34 3.12 -1.32
C GLY A 68 15.51 2.83 -2.57
N ASN A 69 16.19 2.68 -3.71
CA ASN A 69 15.54 2.30 -4.97
C ASN A 69 15.51 0.78 -5.12
N HIS A 70 14.42 0.17 -4.66
CA HIS A 70 14.16 -1.27 -4.71
C HIS A 70 13.11 -1.65 -5.77
N THR A 71 12.78 -0.75 -6.70
CA THR A 71 11.73 -1.01 -7.72
C THR A 71 12.00 -2.26 -8.54
N ASN A 72 13.24 -2.51 -8.95
CA ASN A 72 13.61 -3.73 -9.68
C ASN A 72 13.38 -5.00 -8.84
N ALA A 73 13.78 -5.00 -7.56
CA ALA A 73 13.58 -6.14 -6.67
C ALA A 73 12.09 -6.40 -6.41
N LEU A 74 11.32 -5.34 -6.14
CA LEU A 74 9.87 -5.44 -5.96
C LEU A 74 9.16 -5.91 -7.23
N GLN A 75 9.60 -5.46 -8.41
CA GLN A 75 9.04 -5.89 -9.69
C GLN A 75 9.31 -7.38 -9.94
N GLN A 76 10.49 -7.89 -9.57
CA GLN A 76 10.79 -9.31 -9.67
C GLN A 76 9.88 -10.13 -8.75
N LEU A 77 9.65 -9.68 -7.50
CA LEU A 77 8.73 -10.33 -6.57
C LEU A 77 7.29 -10.33 -7.10
N ILE A 78 6.86 -9.24 -7.75
CA ILE A 78 5.54 -9.16 -8.40
C ILE A 78 5.44 -10.13 -9.58
N ASN A 79 6.43 -10.13 -10.47
CA ASN A 79 6.45 -11.03 -11.63
C ASN A 79 6.49 -12.51 -11.22
N ALA A 80 7.11 -12.83 -10.08
CA ALA A 80 7.14 -14.17 -9.51
C ALA A 80 5.84 -14.56 -8.78
N GLY A 81 4.93 -13.61 -8.53
CA GLY A 81 3.72 -13.82 -7.72
C GLY A 81 3.97 -13.90 -6.21
N SER A 82 5.22 -13.73 -5.75
CA SER A 82 5.57 -13.69 -4.33
C SER A 82 5.08 -12.41 -3.65
N LEU A 83 4.93 -11.32 -4.41
CA LEU A 83 4.30 -10.08 -3.95
C LEU A 83 3.10 -9.77 -4.83
N THR A 84 1.90 -9.66 -4.26
CA THR A 84 0.70 -9.26 -4.99
C THR A 84 0.18 -7.92 -4.51
N VAL A 85 -0.48 -7.20 -5.43
CA VAL A 85 -1.13 -5.92 -5.16
C VAL A 85 -2.59 -6.08 -5.52
N ASP A 86 -3.46 -5.89 -4.55
CA ASP A 86 -4.91 -5.96 -4.72
C ASP A 86 -5.49 -4.57 -4.41
N ASP A 87 -6.09 -3.94 -5.42
CA ASP A 87 -6.76 -2.65 -5.28
C ASP A 87 -8.27 -2.72 -5.56
N SER A 88 -8.85 -3.93 -5.55
CA SER A 88 -10.27 -4.16 -5.78
C SER A 88 -11.17 -3.52 -4.71
N GLY A 89 -10.63 -3.27 -3.51
CA GLY A 89 -11.32 -2.56 -2.43
C GLY A 89 -11.39 -1.04 -2.59
N LEU A 90 -10.78 -0.47 -3.62
CA LEU A 90 -10.81 0.97 -3.89
C LEU A 90 -12.00 1.38 -4.76
N ALA A 91 -12.34 2.67 -4.70
CA ALA A 91 -13.28 3.31 -5.61
C ALA A 91 -12.86 3.07 -7.07
N PRO A 92 -13.81 2.91 -8.03
CA PRO A 92 -13.50 2.52 -9.40
C PRO A 92 -12.48 3.41 -10.12
N PHE A 93 -12.43 4.70 -9.80
CA PHE A 93 -11.48 5.63 -10.42
C PHE A 93 -10.04 5.51 -9.87
N LEU A 94 -9.83 4.72 -8.82
CA LEU A 94 -8.54 4.41 -8.20
C LEU A 94 -8.05 3.00 -8.53
N GLN A 95 -8.94 2.09 -8.93
CA GLN A 95 -8.59 0.72 -9.33
C GLN A 95 -7.65 0.70 -10.56
N GLY A 96 -6.72 -0.25 -10.58
CA GLY A 96 -5.68 -0.38 -11.61
C GLY A 96 -4.57 0.67 -11.50
N LYS A 97 -4.54 1.49 -10.44
CA LYS A 97 -3.50 2.51 -10.22
C LYS A 97 -2.49 2.12 -9.14
N ALA A 98 -2.77 1.07 -8.37
CA ALA A 98 -1.81 0.55 -7.41
C ALA A 98 -0.65 -0.16 -8.12
N GLY A 99 0.57 0.15 -7.69
CA GLY A 99 1.78 -0.39 -8.29
C GLY A 99 3.04 0.08 -7.58
N LEU A 100 4.16 -0.01 -8.30
CA LEU A 100 5.46 0.41 -7.79
C LEU A 100 5.66 1.90 -7.98
N HIS A 101 6.06 2.58 -6.90
CA HIS A 101 6.48 3.97 -6.94
C HIS A 101 7.87 4.11 -6.33
N TYR A 102 8.61 5.09 -6.79
CA TYR A 102 9.89 5.49 -6.21
C TYR A 102 9.90 7.01 -6.11
N ASP A 103 10.15 7.52 -4.91
CA ASP A 103 10.58 8.92 -4.73
C ASP A 103 12.11 8.97 -4.66
N THR A 104 12.72 10.10 -4.31
CA THR A 104 14.20 10.20 -4.23
C THR A 104 14.84 9.39 -3.09
N THR A 105 14.05 8.80 -2.21
CA THR A 105 14.48 8.20 -0.93
C THR A 105 13.94 6.79 -0.68
N ASN A 106 12.77 6.44 -1.19
CA ASN A 106 12.06 5.21 -0.87
C ASN A 106 11.33 4.64 -2.10
N SER A 107 11.29 3.32 -2.18
CA SER A 107 10.36 2.57 -3.02
C SER A 107 9.09 2.20 -2.26
N TYR A 108 7.99 2.08 -2.97
CA TYR A 108 6.68 1.83 -2.40
C TYR A 108 5.88 0.84 -3.25
N VAL A 109 5.03 0.08 -2.58
CA VAL A 109 3.83 -0.51 -3.18
C VAL A 109 2.65 0.36 -2.76
N GLY A 110 2.07 1.08 -3.72
CA GLY A 110 1.15 2.19 -3.45
C GLY A 110 0.49 2.74 -4.70
N LEU A 111 -0.23 3.84 -4.54
CA LEU A 111 -0.78 4.65 -5.61
C LEU A 111 -0.69 6.14 -5.27
N VAL A 112 -0.53 6.97 -6.32
CA VAL A 112 -0.59 8.43 -6.19
C VAL A 112 -2.05 8.88 -6.21
N VAL A 113 -2.49 9.46 -5.10
CA VAL A 113 -3.86 9.96 -4.91
C VAL A 113 -3.89 11.46 -5.15
N THR A 114 -4.50 11.88 -6.26
CA THR A 114 -4.71 13.31 -6.59
C THR A 114 -6.08 13.82 -6.12
N ARG A 115 -6.99 12.90 -5.80
CA ARG A 115 -8.36 13.17 -5.36
C ARG A 115 -8.80 12.03 -4.44
N VAL A 116 -9.39 12.39 -3.30
CA VAL A 116 -10.04 11.43 -2.40
C VAL A 116 -11.51 11.23 -2.79
N PRO A 117 -12.08 10.04 -2.62
CA PRO A 117 -13.52 9.82 -2.73
C PRO A 117 -14.28 10.71 -1.74
N LEU A 118 -15.44 11.20 -2.17
CA LEU A 118 -16.33 11.90 -1.26
C LEU A 118 -16.84 10.91 -0.21
N PRO A 119 -16.95 11.29 1.08
CA PRO A 119 -17.52 10.43 2.09
C PRO A 119 -18.91 10.00 1.64
N SER A 120 -19.18 8.70 1.63
CA SER A 120 -20.45 8.17 1.17
C SER A 120 -21.55 8.33 2.21
N GLU A 121 -21.74 9.49 2.84
CA GLU A 121 -22.94 9.81 3.64
C GLU A 121 -23.23 11.33 3.68
N ARG A 122 -24.16 11.78 2.84
CA ARG A 122 -25.38 12.56 3.18
C ARG A 122 -26.07 13.05 1.90
N SER A 123 -26.73 12.13 1.19
CA SER A 123 -27.91 12.52 0.41
C SER A 123 -29.03 12.83 1.41
N THR A 124 -29.03 14.04 1.97
CA THR A 124 -30.27 14.67 2.42
C THR A 124 -30.46 15.89 1.57
N VAL A 125 -31.14 15.71 0.43
CA VAL A 125 -31.81 16.82 -0.23
C VAL A 125 -32.92 17.25 0.73
N ILE A 126 -32.68 18.28 1.54
CA ILE A 126 -33.77 19.00 2.17
C ILE A 126 -34.36 19.87 1.06
N LEU A 127 -35.41 19.38 0.41
CA LEU A 127 -36.28 20.23 -0.39
C LEU A 127 -37.09 21.06 0.61
N VAL A 128 -36.64 22.28 0.91
CA VAL A 128 -37.49 23.26 1.60
C VAL A 128 -38.44 23.81 0.53
N ARG A 129 -39.73 23.48 0.66
CA ARG A 129 -40.81 24.24 0.02
C ARG A 129 -41.15 25.43 0.90
#